data_AF-A0AAD9FJV4-F1
#
_entry.id   AF-A0AAD9FJV4-F1
#
_cell.length_a   1.000
_cell.length_b   1.000
_cell.length_c   1.000
_cell.angle_alpha   90.00
_cell.angle_beta   90.00
_cell.angle_gamma   90.00
#
_symmetry.space_group_name_H-M   'P 1'
#
loop_
_entity.id
_entity.type
_entity.pdbx_description
1 polymer ?
#
loop_
_entity_poly.entity_id
_entity_poly.type
_entity_poly.pdbx_seq_one_letter_code
_entity_poly.pdbx_strand_id
1 'polypeptide(L)'
;MLYNFFSGSVIHKLFIEKQQELEPTKRVVELKRLSDTRWSCQHSTLWAIKRALPAISATLADVSDQSNAHRATEAKSLIGLIDGQFVLHVTMLESIFSLTKTLSDHLQATDLELASATDLVYSVVDTLNEKRNVETWNAIWECASDQCASVGIEMQRPQPRRKAQPRHLQGFVVNSQTGSRERLETSDDYRNHCFFPVIDRLVSELNRRFSSESCHILRGATALNPKHKTFMDKDSLLPMAKHYGVMEENISAELHQAKRLIERKKQSGAVVNTTHDVLVLLRPYNDAFVDLYKLVCISMTLPVTSAACERSFSCLRRLKTYLRNRSGDARTSNLGLLAISSRRTKELDVNAVIDRFAANHNNRRIVLL
;
A
#
# COMPACT_ATOMS: atom_id res chain seq x y z
N MET A 1 -10.21 -17.64 -1.60
CA MET A 1 -10.79 -18.97 -1.31
C MET A 1 -10.74 -19.26 0.17
N LEU A 2 -9.55 -19.37 0.79
CA LEU A 2 -9.41 -19.67 2.22
C LEU A 2 -10.27 -18.78 3.15
N TYR A 3 -10.15 -17.45 3.05
CA TYR A 3 -10.98 -16.54 3.86
C TYR A 3 -12.49 -16.79 3.71
N ASN A 4 -12.98 -16.99 2.47
CA ASN A 4 -14.41 -17.20 2.24
C ASN A 4 -14.91 -18.49 2.88
N PHE A 5 -14.13 -19.57 2.77
CA PHE A 5 -14.45 -20.86 3.38
C PHE A 5 -14.55 -20.76 4.91
N PHE A 6 -13.56 -20.12 5.52
CA PHE A 6 -13.50 -19.93 6.97
C PHE A 6 -14.45 -18.84 7.50
N SER A 7 -14.97 -17.96 6.64
CA SER A 7 -15.95 -16.93 7.03
C SER A 7 -17.37 -17.47 7.25
N GLY A 8 -17.64 -18.72 6.85
CA GLY A 8 -18.93 -19.36 7.11
C GLY A 8 -19.12 -19.62 8.60
N SER A 9 -20.25 -19.19 9.19
CA SER A 9 -20.50 -19.22 10.64
C SER A 9 -20.15 -20.54 11.35
N VAL A 10 -20.47 -21.68 10.74
CA VAL A 10 -20.17 -23.01 11.30
C VAL A 10 -18.66 -23.33 11.28
N ILE A 11 -18.02 -23.08 10.13
CA ILE A 11 -16.58 -23.35 9.94
C ILE A 11 -15.74 -22.38 10.78
N HIS A 12 -16.18 -21.12 10.85
CA HIS A 12 -15.54 -20.11 11.67
C HIS A 12 -15.53 -20.53 13.14
N LYS A 13 -16.67 -20.98 13.69
CA LYS A 13 -16.74 -21.44 15.08
C LYS A 13 -15.78 -22.60 15.33
N LEU A 14 -15.80 -23.61 14.47
CA LEU A 14 -14.90 -24.77 14.55
C LEU A 14 -13.42 -24.34 14.48
N PHE A 15 -13.09 -23.40 13.60
CA PHE A 15 -11.73 -22.86 13.49
C PHE A 15 -11.25 -22.17 14.77
N ILE A 16 -12.13 -21.42 15.44
CA ILE A 16 -11.80 -20.75 16.71
C ILE A 16 -11.62 -21.78 17.83
N GLU A 17 -12.49 -22.80 17.89
CA GLU A 17 -12.36 -23.92 18.84
C GLU A 17 -11.02 -24.66 18.63
N LYS A 18 -10.65 -24.97 17.38
CA LYS A 18 -9.36 -25.62 17.06
C LYS A 18 -8.15 -24.79 17.44
N GLN A 19 -8.20 -23.46 17.31
CA GLN A 19 -7.13 -22.60 17.78
C GLN A 19 -6.94 -22.69 19.30
N GLN A 20 -8.04 -22.74 20.05
CA GLN A 20 -8.01 -22.85 21.51
C GLN A 20 -7.56 -24.24 21.97
N GLU A 21 -7.93 -25.30 21.25
CA GLU A 21 -7.51 -26.68 21.53
C GLU A 21 -6.01 -26.88 21.31
N LEU A 22 -5.49 -26.45 20.16
CA LEU A 22 -4.10 -26.66 19.77
C LEU A 22 -3.14 -25.68 20.46
N GLU A 23 -3.60 -24.47 20.75
CA GLU A 23 -2.77 -23.38 21.25
C GLU A 23 -3.47 -22.56 22.36
N PRO A 24 -3.82 -23.17 23.52
CA PRO A 24 -4.67 -22.54 24.54
C PRO A 24 -4.07 -21.28 25.19
N THR A 25 -2.74 -21.15 25.17
CA THR A 25 -2.04 -20.00 25.75
C THR A 25 -1.92 -18.81 24.80
N LYS A 26 -2.27 -18.99 23.52
CA LYS A 26 -2.06 -17.99 22.47
C LYS A 26 -3.37 -17.28 22.13
N ARG A 27 -3.28 -15.99 21.82
CA ARG A 27 -4.44 -15.20 21.38
C ARG A 27 -4.95 -15.73 20.04
N VAL A 28 -6.26 -15.95 19.98
CA VAL A 28 -6.98 -16.33 18.76
C VAL A 28 -6.76 -15.31 17.65
N VAL A 29 -6.52 -15.80 16.45
CA VAL A 29 -6.27 -15.00 15.25
C VAL A 29 -7.40 -15.17 14.24
N GLU A 30 -7.84 -14.05 13.68
CA GLU A 30 -8.82 -14.01 12.62
C GLU A 30 -8.16 -14.00 11.24
N LEU A 31 -8.70 -14.78 10.33
CA LEU A 31 -8.31 -14.71 8.93
C LEU A 31 -8.83 -13.42 8.32
N LYS A 32 -7.96 -12.71 7.61
CA LYS A 32 -8.30 -11.44 6.97
C LYS A 32 -8.59 -11.65 5.49
N ARG A 33 -9.65 -10.99 5.02
CA ARG A 33 -9.95 -10.91 3.58
C ARG A 33 -8.77 -10.24 2.87
N LEU A 34 -8.28 -10.88 1.82
CA LEU A 34 -7.28 -10.27 0.94
C LEU A 34 -7.88 -9.01 0.30
N SER A 35 -7.16 -7.88 0.41
CA SER A 35 -7.52 -6.66 -0.30
C SER A 35 -6.79 -6.64 -1.64
N ASP A 36 -7.56 -6.56 -2.74
CA ASP A 36 -6.99 -6.44 -4.08
C ASP A 36 -6.25 -5.11 -4.31
N THR A 37 -6.52 -4.11 -3.45
CA THR A 37 -6.06 -2.72 -3.64
C THR A 37 -4.99 -2.28 -2.66
N ARG A 38 -4.76 -3.02 -1.56
CA ARG A 38 -3.83 -2.61 -0.51
C ARG A 38 -2.81 -3.69 -0.20
N TRP A 39 -1.63 -3.51 -0.77
CA TRP A 39 -0.48 -4.36 -0.56
C TRP A 39 -0.09 -4.48 0.93
N SER A 40 -0.23 -3.39 1.70
CA SER A 40 0.06 -3.36 3.15
C SER A 40 -0.81 -4.32 3.99
N CYS A 41 -2.03 -4.63 3.52
CA CYS A 41 -2.91 -5.57 4.19
C CYS A 41 -2.42 -7.02 4.07
N GLN A 42 -1.58 -7.31 3.07
CA GLN A 42 -1.10 -8.65 2.77
C GLN A 42 -0.22 -9.21 3.89
N HIS A 43 0.63 -8.40 4.53
CA HIS A 43 1.42 -8.87 5.67
C HIS A 43 0.52 -9.44 6.77
N SER A 44 -0.55 -8.74 7.13
CA SER A 44 -1.44 -9.19 8.20
C SER A 44 -2.22 -10.45 7.85
N THR A 45 -2.54 -10.66 6.57
CA THR A 45 -3.15 -11.90 6.08
C THR A 45 -2.14 -13.05 6.12
N LEU A 46 -0.91 -12.84 5.62
CA LEU A 46 0.14 -13.86 5.63
C LEU A 46 0.52 -14.26 7.05
N TRP A 47 0.69 -13.29 7.94
CA TRP A 47 0.94 -13.52 9.36
C TRP A 47 -0.19 -14.35 10.00
N ALA A 48 -1.45 -14.02 9.71
CA ALA A 48 -2.59 -14.77 10.24
C ALA A 48 -2.62 -16.22 9.74
N ILE A 49 -2.36 -16.44 8.44
CA ILE A 49 -2.28 -17.78 7.86
C ILE A 49 -1.11 -18.57 8.47
N LYS A 50 0.08 -17.96 8.53
CA LYS A 50 1.28 -18.57 9.10
C LYS A 50 1.06 -18.97 10.56
N ARG A 51 0.45 -18.09 11.35
CA ARG A 51 0.17 -18.31 12.78
C ARG A 51 -0.91 -19.36 13.01
N ALA A 52 -1.98 -19.33 12.23
CA ALA A 52 -3.11 -20.23 12.39
C ALA A 52 -2.99 -21.52 11.56
N LEU A 53 -1.85 -21.77 10.91
CA LEU A 53 -1.66 -22.92 10.02
C LEU A 53 -2.06 -24.26 10.65
N PRO A 54 -1.69 -24.58 11.91
CA PRO A 54 -2.13 -25.83 12.55
C PRO A 54 -3.65 -25.93 12.69
N ALA A 55 -4.30 -24.85 13.14
CA ALA A 55 -5.75 -24.81 13.28
C ALA A 55 -6.46 -24.84 11.92
N ILE A 56 -5.91 -24.20 10.89
CA ILE A 56 -6.43 -24.26 9.50
C ILE A 56 -6.39 -25.70 9.00
N SER A 57 -5.25 -26.38 9.12
CA SER A 57 -5.10 -27.77 8.67
C SER A 57 -6.02 -28.72 9.43
N ALA A 58 -6.10 -28.60 10.76
CA ALA A 58 -6.99 -29.42 11.58
C ALA A 58 -8.48 -29.18 11.25
N THR A 59 -8.88 -27.92 11.07
CA THR A 59 -10.27 -27.58 10.69
C THR A 59 -10.62 -28.15 9.32
N LEU A 60 -9.71 -28.05 8.35
CA LEU A 60 -9.95 -28.59 7.01
C LEU A 60 -10.05 -30.12 7.03
N ALA A 61 -9.21 -30.80 7.81
CA ALA A 61 -9.28 -32.25 7.99
C ALA A 61 -10.64 -32.67 8.56
N ASP A 62 -11.07 -32.06 9.68
CA ASP A 62 -12.36 -32.35 10.30
C ASP A 62 -13.54 -32.12 9.35
N VAL A 63 -13.51 -31.02 8.57
CA VAL A 63 -14.58 -30.69 7.62
C VAL A 63 -14.57 -31.61 6.41
N SER A 64 -13.40 -32.16 6.04
CA SER A 64 -13.27 -33.10 4.92
C SER A 64 -13.97 -34.45 5.16
N ASP A 65 -14.18 -34.80 6.43
CA ASP A 65 -14.86 -36.02 6.89
C ASP A 65 -16.33 -35.79 7.25
N GLN A 66 -16.83 -34.55 7.18
CA GLN A 66 -18.23 -34.25 7.45
C GLN A 66 -19.17 -34.74 6.34
N SER A 67 -20.42 -35.01 6.72
CA SER A 67 -21.48 -35.50 5.83
C SER A 67 -21.89 -34.50 4.73
N ASN A 68 -21.59 -33.20 4.89
CA ASN A 68 -21.91 -32.20 3.88
C ASN A 68 -20.95 -32.31 2.69
N ALA A 69 -21.39 -33.00 1.63
CA ALA A 69 -20.60 -33.26 0.43
C ALA A 69 -19.95 -32.00 -0.17
N HIS A 70 -20.69 -30.88 -0.27
CA HIS A 70 -20.15 -29.65 -0.84
C HIS A 70 -18.98 -29.10 -0.03
N ARG A 71 -19.14 -28.99 1.31
CA ARG A 71 -18.08 -28.48 2.19
C ARG A 71 -16.89 -29.43 2.25
N ALA A 72 -17.15 -30.74 2.29
CA ALA A 72 -16.11 -31.74 2.29
C ALA A 72 -15.26 -31.68 1.01
N THR A 73 -15.89 -31.54 -0.16
CA THR A 73 -15.16 -31.37 -1.43
C THR A 73 -14.34 -30.08 -1.47
N GLU A 74 -14.90 -28.97 -1.02
CA GLU A 74 -14.16 -27.69 -0.93
C GLU A 74 -12.98 -27.76 0.05
N ALA A 75 -13.18 -28.39 1.22
CA ALA A 75 -12.11 -28.63 2.19
C ALA A 75 -10.99 -29.51 1.61
N LYS A 76 -11.32 -30.63 0.96
CA LYS A 76 -10.35 -31.50 0.28
C LYS A 76 -9.57 -30.77 -0.80
N SER A 77 -10.23 -29.90 -1.56
CA SER A 77 -9.58 -29.07 -2.57
C SER A 77 -8.59 -28.09 -1.93
N LEU A 78 -8.96 -27.45 -0.81
CA LEU A 78 -8.09 -26.54 -0.08
C LEU A 78 -6.89 -27.27 0.55
N ILE A 79 -7.09 -28.46 1.13
CA ILE A 79 -5.98 -29.30 1.64
C ILE A 79 -4.99 -29.61 0.51
N GLY A 80 -5.48 -29.92 -0.68
CA GLY A 80 -4.63 -30.17 -1.86
C GLY A 80 -3.79 -28.97 -2.29
N LEU A 81 -4.25 -27.74 -1.99
CA LEU A 81 -3.56 -26.48 -2.30
C LEU A 81 -2.56 -26.04 -1.23
N ILE A 82 -2.73 -26.47 0.02
CA ILE A 82 -1.81 -26.18 1.13
C ILE A 82 -0.71 -27.25 1.13
N ASP A 83 0.25 -27.10 0.23
CA ASP A 83 1.44 -27.94 0.14
C ASP A 83 2.68 -27.25 0.74
N GLY A 84 3.82 -27.95 0.75
CA GLY A 84 5.08 -27.39 1.26
C GLY A 84 5.50 -26.12 0.51
N GLN A 85 5.20 -26.01 -0.78
CA GLN A 85 5.45 -24.80 -1.56
C GLN A 85 4.61 -23.65 -1.04
N PHE A 86 3.31 -23.85 -0.80
CA PHE A 86 2.44 -22.81 -0.23
C PHE A 86 2.98 -22.29 1.11
N VAL A 87 3.36 -23.19 2.02
CA VAL A 87 3.90 -22.82 3.34
C VAL A 87 5.22 -22.05 3.20
N LEU A 88 6.10 -22.47 2.29
CA LEU A 88 7.35 -21.76 1.99
C LEU A 88 7.08 -20.33 1.49
N HIS A 89 6.18 -20.16 0.51
CA HIS A 89 5.86 -18.83 -0.04
C HIS A 89 5.22 -17.93 1.02
N VAL A 90 4.32 -18.46 1.86
CA VAL A 90 3.72 -17.71 2.97
C VAL A 90 4.79 -17.24 3.95
N THR A 91 5.71 -18.13 4.34
CA THR A 91 6.80 -17.82 5.28
C THR A 91 7.75 -16.78 4.70
N MET A 92 8.15 -16.95 3.44
CA MET A 92 9.02 -16.02 2.72
C MET A 92 8.39 -14.64 2.58
N LEU A 93 7.15 -14.56 2.08
CA LEU A 93 6.47 -13.28 1.85
C LEU A 93 6.12 -12.58 3.17
N GLU A 94 5.79 -13.33 4.24
CA GLU A 94 5.55 -12.74 5.55
C GLU A 94 6.81 -12.07 6.09
N SER A 95 7.97 -12.73 5.98
CA SER A 95 9.29 -12.18 6.35
C SER A 95 9.60 -10.88 5.60
N ILE A 96 9.39 -10.86 4.28
CA ILE A 96 9.65 -9.67 3.45
C ILE A 96 8.63 -8.55 3.72
N PHE A 97 7.34 -8.88 3.81
CA PHE A 97 6.29 -7.86 3.99
C PHE A 97 6.26 -7.27 5.40
N SER A 98 6.81 -7.97 6.40
CA SER A 98 6.97 -7.42 7.74
C SER A 98 7.82 -6.14 7.72
N LEU A 99 8.87 -6.09 6.88
CA LEU A 99 9.74 -4.92 6.73
C LEU A 99 9.02 -3.75 6.05
N THR A 100 8.35 -4.04 4.94
CA THR A 100 7.68 -3.00 4.14
C THR A 100 6.41 -2.47 4.82
N LYS A 101 5.84 -3.22 5.77
CA LYS A 101 4.66 -2.79 6.52
C LYS A 101 4.90 -1.49 7.28
N THR A 102 6.00 -1.38 8.02
CA THR A 102 6.30 -0.19 8.83
C THR A 102 6.42 1.06 7.95
N LEU A 103 7.14 0.93 6.82
CA LEU A 103 7.24 2.00 5.83
C LEU A 103 5.88 2.34 5.22
N SER A 104 5.08 1.33 4.88
CA SER A 104 3.77 1.55 4.27
C SER A 104 2.79 2.26 5.20
N ASP A 105 2.78 1.90 6.49
CA ASP A 105 1.95 2.53 7.51
C ASP A 105 2.40 3.98 7.74
N HIS A 106 3.71 4.24 7.81
CA HIS A 106 4.25 5.61 7.92
C HIS A 106 3.89 6.48 6.72
N LEU A 107 4.09 5.96 5.50
CA LEU A 107 3.72 6.65 4.26
C LEU A 107 2.22 6.91 4.10
N GLN A 108 1.36 6.31 4.93
CA GLN A 108 -0.08 6.55 4.93
C GLN A 108 -0.56 7.43 6.09
N ALA A 109 0.34 7.82 6.99
CA ALA A 109 0.03 8.67 8.12
C ALA A 109 -0.47 10.05 7.67
N THR A 110 -1.43 10.61 8.40
CA THR A 110 -2.02 11.92 8.07
C THR A 110 -1.09 13.09 8.33
N ASP A 111 -0.09 12.88 9.18
CA ASP A 111 0.93 13.80 9.65
C ASP A 111 2.31 13.49 9.05
N LEU A 112 2.35 12.85 7.87
CA LEU A 112 3.57 12.44 7.21
C LEU A 112 4.53 13.61 6.95
N GLU A 113 5.72 13.52 7.54
CA GLU A 113 6.84 14.40 7.24
C GLU A 113 7.73 13.76 6.15
N LEU A 114 8.01 14.53 5.10
CA LEU A 114 8.66 14.03 3.89
C LEU A 114 10.12 13.58 4.13
N ALA A 115 10.90 14.32 4.92
CA ALA A 115 12.28 13.96 5.20
C ALA A 115 12.40 12.67 6.04
N SER A 116 11.59 12.52 7.09
CA SER A 116 11.58 11.29 7.89
C SER A 116 11.14 10.07 7.08
N ALA A 117 10.24 10.27 6.11
CA ALA A 117 9.83 9.23 5.20
C ALA A 117 10.98 8.74 4.32
N THR A 118 11.81 9.65 3.82
CA THR A 118 13.01 9.31 3.03
C THR A 118 14.00 8.47 3.85
N ASP A 119 14.29 8.85 5.09
CA ASP A 119 15.22 8.10 5.94
C ASP A 119 14.70 6.69 6.22
N LEU A 120 13.39 6.54 6.45
CA LEU A 120 12.76 5.24 6.63
C LEU A 120 12.80 4.39 5.35
N VAL A 121 12.67 5.00 4.17
CA VAL A 121 12.85 4.28 2.89
C VAL A 121 14.25 3.71 2.79
N TYR A 122 15.28 4.50 3.05
CA TYR A 122 16.67 4.03 3.00
C TYR A 122 16.93 2.92 4.01
N SER A 123 16.44 3.07 5.24
CA SER A 123 16.53 2.02 6.26
C SER A 123 15.89 0.70 5.80
N VAL A 124 14.71 0.73 5.18
CA VAL A 124 14.07 -0.49 4.64
C VAL A 124 14.84 -1.07 3.47
N VAL A 125 15.41 -0.24 2.59
CA VAL A 125 16.27 -0.70 1.48
C VAL A 125 17.51 -1.41 2.02
N ASP A 126 18.17 -0.83 3.02
CA ASP A 126 19.36 -1.42 3.65
C ASP A 126 19.01 -2.78 4.29
N THR A 127 17.92 -2.86 5.06
CA THR A 127 17.49 -4.13 5.65
C THR A 127 17.09 -5.17 4.59
N LEU A 128 16.50 -4.75 3.46
CA LEU A 128 16.20 -5.67 2.35
C LEU A 128 17.47 -6.21 1.71
N ASN A 129 18.49 -5.36 1.49
CA ASN A 129 19.79 -5.78 0.98
C ASN A 129 20.49 -6.73 1.96
N GLU A 130 20.45 -6.43 3.26
CA GLU A 130 20.99 -7.31 4.30
C GLU A 130 20.31 -8.68 4.29
N LYS A 131 19.00 -8.76 4.08
CA LYS A 131 18.27 -10.04 3.99
C LYS A 131 18.63 -10.88 2.76
N ARG A 132 19.29 -10.30 1.77
CA ARG A 132 19.71 -10.99 0.54
C ARG A 132 20.98 -11.83 0.78
N ASN A 133 20.94 -12.73 1.75
CA ASN A 133 22.04 -13.64 2.08
C ASN A 133 21.55 -15.08 2.29
N VAL A 134 22.50 -16.02 2.35
CA VAL A 134 22.21 -17.46 2.42
C VAL A 134 21.70 -17.85 3.81
N GLU A 135 22.18 -17.19 4.85
CA GLU A 135 21.82 -17.43 6.25
C GLU A 135 20.33 -17.12 6.50
N THR A 136 19.86 -15.99 5.96
CA THR A 136 18.46 -15.56 6.02
C THR A 136 17.58 -16.52 5.24
N TRP A 137 18.04 -16.96 4.06
CA TRP A 137 17.33 -17.98 3.30
C TRP A 137 17.19 -19.29 4.06
N ASN A 138 18.29 -19.77 4.66
CA ASN A 138 18.30 -21.02 5.43
C ASN A 138 17.33 -20.93 6.62
N ALA A 139 17.31 -19.81 7.34
CA ALA A 139 16.36 -19.59 8.42
C ALA A 139 14.89 -19.59 7.95
N ILE A 140 14.60 -19.02 6.78
CA ILE A 140 13.25 -19.05 6.18
C ILE A 140 12.88 -20.49 5.80
N TRP A 141 13.80 -21.23 5.19
CA TRP A 141 13.59 -22.61 4.77
C TRP A 141 13.36 -23.55 5.96
N GLU A 142 14.17 -23.42 7.01
CA GLU A 142 14.04 -24.17 8.26
C GLU A 142 12.70 -23.87 8.93
N CYS A 143 12.35 -22.59 9.08
CA CYS A 143 11.05 -22.18 9.63
C CYS A 143 9.86 -22.75 8.84
N ALA A 144 9.93 -22.74 7.51
CA ALA A 144 8.89 -23.33 6.66
C ALA A 144 8.83 -24.86 6.81
N SER A 145 9.98 -25.52 6.96
CA SER A 145 10.08 -26.97 7.16
C SER A 145 9.48 -27.38 8.50
N ASP A 146 9.76 -26.65 9.58
CA ASP A 146 9.18 -26.88 10.90
C ASP A 146 7.66 -26.68 10.89
N GLN A 147 7.18 -25.64 10.19
CA GLN A 147 5.76 -25.41 10.01
C GLN A 147 5.09 -26.56 9.27
N CYS A 148 5.69 -27.03 8.18
CA CYS A 148 5.18 -28.20 7.44
C CYS A 148 5.14 -29.44 8.34
N ALA A 149 6.22 -29.71 9.08
CA ALA A 149 6.30 -30.84 10.00
C ALA A 149 5.21 -30.79 11.09
N SER A 150 4.92 -29.60 11.63
CA SER A 150 3.90 -29.42 12.67
C SER A 150 2.47 -29.78 12.23
N VAL A 151 2.21 -29.79 10.92
CA VAL A 151 0.90 -30.10 10.34
C VAL A 151 0.91 -31.36 9.47
N GLY A 152 1.99 -32.13 9.49
CA GLY A 152 2.13 -33.35 8.71
C GLY A 152 2.20 -33.14 7.19
N ILE A 153 2.65 -31.96 6.74
CA ILE A 153 2.89 -31.67 5.32
C ILE A 153 4.34 -32.00 4.98
N GLU A 154 4.56 -32.71 3.87
CA GLU A 154 5.90 -32.87 3.31
C GLU A 154 6.36 -31.57 2.62
N MET A 155 7.50 -31.04 3.06
CA MET A 155 8.10 -29.82 2.50
C MET A 155 8.45 -29.97 1.01
N GLN A 156 9.00 -31.13 0.63
CA GLN A 156 9.28 -31.49 -0.75
C GLN A 156 8.56 -32.79 -1.08
N ARG A 157 7.55 -32.72 -1.96
CA ARG A 157 6.87 -33.91 -2.48
C ARG A 157 7.66 -34.51 -3.65
N PRO A 158 7.79 -35.84 -3.74
CA PRO A 158 8.32 -36.51 -4.93
C PRO A 158 7.48 -36.14 -6.16
N GLN A 159 8.09 -35.46 -7.13
CA GLN A 159 7.39 -35.02 -8.34
C GLN A 159 7.28 -36.16 -9.37
N PRO A 160 6.17 -36.25 -10.14
CA PRO A 160 6.05 -37.20 -11.22
C PRO A 160 7.13 -36.95 -12.29
N ARG A 161 7.72 -38.05 -12.79
CA ARG A 161 8.82 -38.07 -13.77
C ARG A 161 8.62 -37.05 -14.88
N ARG A 162 9.69 -36.34 -15.22
CA ARG A 162 9.77 -35.42 -16.38
C ARG A 162 9.21 -36.13 -17.62
N LYS A 163 8.11 -35.63 -18.17
CA LYS A 163 7.63 -36.09 -19.48
C LYS A 163 8.63 -35.59 -20.50
N ALA A 164 9.48 -36.49 -21.00
CA ALA A 164 10.40 -36.16 -22.09
C ALA A 164 9.58 -35.74 -23.31
N GLN A 165 10.04 -34.70 -24.02
CA GLN A 165 9.45 -34.33 -25.29
C GLN A 165 9.53 -35.55 -26.23
N PRO A 166 8.42 -35.98 -26.85
CA PRO A 166 8.44 -37.06 -27.82
C PRO A 166 9.50 -36.79 -28.89
N ARG A 167 10.35 -37.78 -29.19
CA ARG A 167 11.49 -37.63 -30.13
C ARG A 167 11.08 -37.07 -31.50
N HIS A 168 9.87 -37.36 -31.97
CA HIS A 168 9.34 -36.87 -33.24
C HIS A 168 9.05 -35.36 -33.28
N LEU A 169 9.01 -34.67 -32.13
CA LEU A 169 8.75 -33.23 -32.04
C LEU A 169 10.03 -32.39 -31.91
N GLN A 170 11.23 -33.00 -31.92
CA GLN A 170 12.50 -32.28 -31.72
C GLN A 170 12.84 -31.32 -32.87
N GLY A 171 12.31 -31.53 -34.07
CA GLY A 171 12.52 -30.68 -35.25
C GLY A 171 11.47 -29.60 -35.47
N PHE A 172 10.47 -29.48 -34.60
CA PHE A 172 9.37 -28.53 -34.75
C PHE A 172 9.50 -27.37 -33.76
N VAL A 173 9.32 -26.14 -34.23
CA VAL A 173 9.23 -24.97 -33.36
C VAL A 173 7.86 -24.95 -32.71
N VAL A 174 7.82 -25.13 -31.39
CA VAL A 174 6.58 -25.09 -30.62
C VAL A 174 6.24 -23.64 -30.30
N ASN A 175 5.28 -23.06 -31.03
CA ASN A 175 4.83 -21.67 -30.84
C ASN A 175 3.87 -21.48 -29.64
N SER A 176 3.61 -22.53 -28.87
CA SER A 176 2.73 -22.50 -27.69
C SER A 176 3.53 -22.80 -26.41
N GLN A 177 3.15 -22.15 -25.31
CA GLN A 177 3.72 -22.46 -24.00
C GLN A 177 3.35 -23.90 -23.61
N THR A 178 4.32 -24.82 -23.62
CA THR A 178 4.13 -26.23 -23.25
C THR A 178 3.95 -26.47 -21.76
N GLY A 179 3.67 -25.42 -20.97
CA GLY A 179 3.62 -25.50 -19.51
C GLY A 179 4.96 -25.88 -18.85
N SER A 180 6.06 -25.89 -19.62
CA SER A 180 7.43 -26.08 -19.13
C SER A 180 7.89 -24.84 -18.39
N ARG A 181 7.35 -24.61 -17.18
CA ARG A 181 7.99 -23.73 -16.20
C ARG A 181 9.26 -24.43 -15.72
N GLU A 182 10.34 -23.67 -15.51
CA GLU A 182 11.46 -24.16 -14.69
C GLU A 182 10.87 -24.63 -13.36
N ARG A 183 10.95 -25.94 -13.10
CA ARG A 183 10.48 -26.51 -11.85
C ARG A 183 11.52 -26.20 -10.80
N LEU A 184 11.08 -25.54 -9.74
CA LEU A 184 11.90 -25.30 -8.56
C LEU A 184 11.86 -26.57 -7.72
N GLU A 185 12.96 -27.30 -7.69
CA GLU A 185 13.03 -28.63 -7.06
C GLU A 185 13.84 -28.59 -5.77
N THR A 186 14.91 -27.80 -5.76
CA THR A 186 15.83 -27.69 -4.64
C THR A 186 15.61 -26.41 -3.84
N SER A 187 16.11 -26.40 -2.60
CA SER A 187 16.17 -25.18 -1.78
C SER A 187 16.93 -24.07 -2.51
N ASP A 188 18.02 -24.41 -3.21
CA ASP A 188 18.80 -23.46 -3.99
C ASP A 188 18.01 -22.87 -5.17
N ASP A 189 17.14 -23.66 -5.84
CA ASP A 189 16.30 -23.15 -6.91
C ASP A 189 15.34 -22.07 -6.39
N TYR A 190 14.66 -22.33 -5.26
CA TYR A 190 13.79 -21.34 -4.65
C TYR A 190 14.55 -20.10 -4.19
N ARG A 191 15.76 -20.26 -3.65
CA ARG A 191 16.62 -19.14 -3.27
C ARG A 191 16.93 -18.25 -4.49
N ASN A 192 17.41 -18.86 -5.57
CA ASN A 192 17.97 -18.16 -6.72
C ASN A 192 16.89 -17.62 -7.66
N HIS A 193 15.75 -18.32 -7.81
CA HIS A 193 14.69 -17.96 -8.77
C HIS A 193 13.45 -17.34 -8.13
N CYS A 194 13.29 -17.40 -6.79
CA CYS A 194 12.19 -16.74 -6.09
C CYS A 194 12.69 -15.71 -5.06
N PHE A 195 13.43 -16.12 -4.04
CA PHE A 195 13.74 -15.25 -2.90
C PHE A 195 14.60 -14.04 -3.29
N PHE A 196 15.78 -14.27 -3.90
CA PHE A 196 16.66 -13.17 -4.31
C PHE A 196 16.01 -12.28 -5.38
N PRO A 197 15.38 -12.80 -6.45
CA PRO A 197 14.70 -11.96 -7.43
C PRO A 197 13.57 -11.10 -6.85
N VAL A 198 12.83 -11.59 -5.85
CA VAL A 198 11.79 -10.81 -5.17
C VAL A 198 12.40 -9.65 -4.39
N ILE A 199 13.50 -9.88 -3.65
CA ILE A 199 14.21 -8.81 -2.94
C ILE A 199 14.78 -7.81 -3.94
N ASP A 200 15.47 -8.27 -4.99
CA ASP A 200 16.10 -7.43 -6.01
C ASP A 200 15.05 -6.54 -6.69
N ARG A 201 13.87 -7.10 -6.99
CA ARG A 201 12.78 -6.34 -7.59
C ARG A 201 12.21 -5.30 -6.64
N LEU A 202 12.03 -5.64 -5.36
CA LEU A 202 11.54 -4.69 -4.35
C LEU A 202 12.51 -3.54 -4.15
N VAL A 203 13.80 -3.83 -4.00
CA VAL A 203 14.86 -2.82 -3.86
C VAL A 203 14.92 -1.93 -5.11
N SER A 204 14.90 -2.53 -6.30
CA SER A 204 14.89 -1.80 -7.57
C SER A 204 13.70 -0.84 -7.68
N GLU A 205 12.48 -1.30 -7.34
CA GLU A 205 11.29 -0.44 -7.40
C GLU A 205 11.26 0.63 -6.31
N LEU A 206 11.76 0.34 -5.11
CA LEU A 206 11.92 1.35 -4.07
C LEU A 206 12.92 2.44 -4.50
N ASN A 207 14.08 2.06 -5.02
CA ASN A 207 15.08 3.01 -5.52
C ASN A 207 14.59 3.79 -6.74
N ARG A 208 13.82 3.15 -7.64
CA ARG A 208 13.21 3.83 -8.78
C ARG A 208 12.16 4.86 -8.34
N ARG A 209 11.35 4.53 -7.33
CA ARG A 209 10.27 5.40 -6.85
C ARG A 209 10.79 6.52 -5.93
N PHE A 210 11.79 6.24 -5.11
CA PHE A 210 12.43 7.16 -4.17
C PHE A 210 13.87 7.43 -4.62
N SER A 211 14.03 7.92 -5.85
CA SER A 211 15.34 8.29 -6.37
C SER A 211 15.98 9.39 -5.50
N SER A 212 17.32 9.42 -5.46
CA SER A 212 18.05 10.47 -4.74
C SER A 212 17.58 11.87 -5.14
N GLU A 213 17.42 12.12 -6.43
CA GLU A 213 16.90 13.38 -6.98
C GLU A 213 15.51 13.73 -6.43
N SER A 214 14.57 12.78 -6.44
CA SER A 214 13.21 12.99 -5.90
C SER A 214 13.26 13.31 -4.40
N CYS A 215 14.09 12.58 -3.64
CA CYS A 215 14.29 12.80 -2.23
C CYS A 215 14.92 14.18 -1.93
N HIS A 216 15.87 14.65 -2.76
CA HIS A 216 16.45 15.99 -2.63
C HIS A 216 15.41 17.09 -2.86
N ILE A 217 14.49 16.92 -3.81
CA ILE A 217 13.38 17.85 -4.04
C ILE A 217 12.42 17.85 -2.83
N LEU A 218 12.09 16.66 -2.29
CA LEU A 218 11.21 16.52 -1.13
C LEU A 218 11.81 17.08 0.18
N ARG A 219 13.14 17.09 0.32
CA ARG A 219 13.82 17.79 1.43
C ARG A 219 13.52 19.30 1.42
N GLY A 220 13.36 19.90 0.25
CA GLY A 220 12.95 21.31 0.14
C GLY A 220 11.57 21.57 0.75
N ALA A 221 10.61 20.66 0.56
CA ALA A 221 9.30 20.77 1.21
C ALA A 221 9.40 20.68 2.74
N THR A 222 10.36 19.90 3.26
CA THR A 222 10.63 19.81 4.70
C THR A 222 11.28 21.09 5.24
N ALA A 223 12.15 21.74 4.45
CA ALA A 223 12.73 23.03 4.80
C ALA A 223 11.68 24.16 4.91
N LEU A 224 10.46 23.96 4.42
CA LEU A 224 9.36 24.91 4.57
C LEU A 224 8.49 24.65 5.82
N ASN A 225 8.77 23.59 6.58
CA ASN A 225 8.08 23.26 7.83
C ASN A 225 8.72 23.98 9.03
N PRO A 226 7.99 24.87 9.74
CA PRO A 226 8.51 25.62 10.90
C PRO A 226 9.03 24.78 12.06
N LYS A 227 8.58 23.52 12.18
CA LYS A 227 9.01 22.60 13.24
C LYS A 227 10.32 21.90 12.93
N HIS A 228 10.72 21.87 11.66
CA HIS A 228 11.90 21.13 11.25
C HIS A 228 13.18 21.93 11.48
N LYS A 229 14.28 21.21 11.76
CA LYS A 229 15.60 21.84 12.07
C LYS A 229 16.16 22.63 10.90
N THR A 230 15.83 22.23 9.66
CA THR A 230 16.27 22.91 8.43
C THR A 230 15.28 23.98 7.94
N PHE A 231 14.45 24.52 8.83
CA PHE A 231 13.46 25.55 8.46
C PHE A 231 14.13 26.76 7.79
N MET A 232 13.68 27.06 6.57
CA MET A 232 14.18 28.12 5.70
C MET A 232 15.70 28.00 5.41
N ASP A 233 16.24 26.78 5.42
CA ASP A 233 17.62 26.52 5.02
C ASP A 233 17.78 26.62 3.49
N LYS A 234 18.82 27.34 3.05
CA LYS A 234 19.05 27.61 1.62
C LYS A 234 19.40 26.32 0.88
N ASP A 235 20.37 25.58 1.41
CA ASP A 235 20.93 24.40 0.74
C ASP A 235 19.90 23.27 0.63
N SER A 236 19.04 23.13 1.64
CA SER A 236 17.93 22.19 1.64
C SER A 236 16.82 22.57 0.64
N LEU A 237 16.56 23.86 0.41
CA LEU A 237 15.50 24.34 -0.48
C LEU A 237 15.94 24.44 -1.95
N LEU A 238 17.24 24.60 -2.20
CA LEU A 238 17.80 24.83 -3.52
C LEU A 238 17.45 23.76 -4.57
N PRO A 239 17.47 22.44 -4.27
CA PRO A 239 17.06 21.41 -5.23
C PRO A 239 15.61 21.56 -5.67
N MET A 240 14.70 21.88 -4.74
CA MET A 240 13.30 22.15 -5.03
C MET A 240 13.13 23.44 -5.85
N ALA A 241 13.85 24.50 -5.49
CA ALA A 241 13.84 25.78 -6.21
C ALA A 241 14.25 25.60 -7.68
N LYS A 242 15.38 24.92 -7.92
CA LYS A 242 15.88 24.64 -9.28
C LYS A 242 14.89 23.80 -10.08
N HIS A 243 14.29 22.77 -9.48
CA HIS A 243 13.31 21.91 -10.14
C HIS A 243 12.06 22.68 -10.61
N TYR A 244 11.61 23.68 -9.85
CA TYR A 244 10.43 24.51 -10.19
C TYR A 244 10.77 25.82 -10.88
N GLY A 245 12.00 25.96 -11.41
CA GLY A 245 12.43 27.12 -12.19
C GLY A 245 12.57 28.41 -11.40
N VAL A 246 12.92 28.33 -10.12
CA VAL A 246 13.22 29.48 -9.25
C VAL A 246 14.73 29.74 -9.27
N MET A 247 15.11 31.01 -9.45
CA MET A 247 16.52 31.44 -9.44
C MET A 247 17.12 31.44 -8.04
N GLU A 248 18.40 31.07 -7.94
CA GLU A 248 19.11 30.98 -6.66
C GLU A 248 19.28 32.35 -5.99
N GLU A 249 19.52 33.42 -6.75
CA GLU A 249 19.68 34.76 -6.17
C GLU A 249 18.38 35.26 -5.53
N ASN A 250 17.24 35.06 -6.21
CA ASN A 250 15.94 35.50 -5.73
C ASN A 250 15.55 34.81 -4.42
N ILE A 251 15.66 33.46 -4.39
CA ILE A 251 15.27 32.71 -3.20
C ILE A 251 16.18 33.03 -2.00
N SER A 252 17.47 33.29 -2.24
CA SER A 252 18.39 33.67 -1.16
C SER A 252 18.01 35.01 -0.53
N ALA A 253 17.62 36.00 -1.35
CA ALA A 253 17.17 37.31 -0.86
C ALA A 253 15.83 37.21 -0.12
N GLU A 254 14.86 36.50 -0.70
CA GLU A 254 13.54 36.29 -0.11
C GLU A 254 13.61 35.51 1.21
N LEU A 255 14.40 34.43 1.29
CA LEU A 255 14.57 33.64 2.51
C LEU A 255 15.11 34.46 3.67
N HIS A 256 16.08 35.34 3.42
CA HIS A 256 16.66 36.19 4.46
C HIS A 256 15.60 37.12 5.07
N GLN A 257 14.80 37.78 4.22
CA GLN A 257 13.76 38.70 4.66
C GLN A 257 12.57 37.96 5.28
N ALA A 258 12.18 36.80 4.75
CA ALA A 258 11.10 35.98 5.28
C ALA A 258 11.42 35.46 6.69
N LYS A 259 12.66 35.03 6.97
CA LYS A 259 13.10 34.65 8.32
C LYS A 259 12.90 35.80 9.32
N ARG A 260 13.36 37.01 8.97
CA ARG A 260 13.21 38.20 9.81
C ARG A 260 11.75 38.57 10.06
N LEU A 261 10.91 38.48 9.03
CA LEU A 261 9.48 38.75 9.15
C LEU A 261 8.81 37.76 10.13
N ILE A 262 9.11 36.47 10.00
CA ILE A 262 8.55 35.42 10.86
C ILE A 262 9.02 35.59 12.30
N GLU A 263 10.31 35.88 12.54
CA GLU A 263 10.86 36.20 13.86
C GLU A 263 10.11 37.36 14.52
N ARG A 264 9.89 38.47 13.79
CA ARG A 264 9.19 39.65 14.29
C ARG A 264 7.72 39.36 14.61
N LYS A 265 7.05 38.56 13.78
CA LYS A 265 5.66 38.12 14.03
C LYS A 265 5.57 37.20 15.24
N LYS A 266 6.53 36.29 15.44
CA LYS A 266 6.62 35.45 16.66
C LYS A 266 6.78 36.30 17.92
N GLN A 267 7.62 37.33 17.88
CA GLN A 267 7.78 38.29 18.98
C GLN A 267 6.49 39.07 19.28
N SER A 268 5.65 39.29 18.27
CA SER A 268 4.32 39.92 18.41
C SER A 268 3.22 38.94 18.83
N GLY A 269 3.58 37.70 19.22
CA GLY A 269 2.65 36.68 19.70
C GLY A 269 2.04 35.78 18.62
N ALA A 270 2.49 35.85 17.36
CA ALA A 270 2.00 34.95 16.32
C ALA A 270 2.57 33.53 16.48
N VAL A 271 1.70 32.53 16.44
CA VAL A 271 2.08 31.12 16.49
C VAL A 271 2.20 30.59 15.06
N VAL A 272 3.40 30.12 14.69
CA VAL A 272 3.70 29.57 13.36
C VAL A 272 4.22 28.14 13.56
N ASN A 273 3.32 27.17 13.48
CA ASN A 273 3.60 25.77 13.81
C ASN A 273 3.51 24.85 12.58
N THR A 274 2.84 25.29 11.52
CA THR A 274 2.59 24.49 10.33
C THR A 274 3.02 25.23 9.07
N THR A 275 3.29 24.49 8.00
CA THR A 275 3.52 25.08 6.66
C THR A 275 2.31 25.91 6.20
N HIS A 276 1.10 25.58 6.65
CA HIS A 276 -0.10 26.38 6.40
C HIS A 276 -0.02 27.76 7.07
N ASP A 277 0.46 27.83 8.31
CA ASP A 277 0.64 29.10 9.02
C ASP A 277 1.66 29.98 8.30
N VAL A 278 2.72 29.38 7.74
CA VAL A 278 3.71 30.09 6.90
C VAL A 278 3.03 30.66 5.66
N LEU A 279 2.20 29.89 4.97
CA LEU A 279 1.44 30.38 3.82
C LEU A 279 0.55 31.57 4.20
N VAL A 280 -0.22 31.44 5.28
CA VAL A 280 -1.14 32.50 5.75
C VAL A 280 -0.39 33.77 6.12
N LEU A 281 0.79 33.63 6.74
CA LEU A 281 1.65 34.75 7.10
C LEU A 281 2.26 35.46 5.88
N LEU A 282 2.63 34.70 4.85
CA LEU A 282 3.22 35.25 3.63
C LEU A 282 2.18 35.80 2.65
N ARG A 283 0.90 35.40 2.75
CA ARG A 283 -0.17 35.82 1.84
C ARG A 283 -0.29 37.35 1.65
N PRO A 284 -0.22 38.21 2.68
CA PRO A 284 -0.27 39.67 2.51
C PRO A 284 0.95 40.26 1.79
N TYR A 285 2.01 39.48 1.62
CA TYR A 285 3.30 39.88 1.08
C TYR A 285 3.67 39.04 -0.15
N ASN A 286 2.67 38.44 -0.82
CA ASN A 286 2.86 37.60 -2.01
C ASN A 286 3.64 38.33 -3.13
N ASP A 287 3.49 39.65 -3.24
CA ASP A 287 4.18 40.47 -4.22
C ASP A 287 5.68 40.66 -3.89
N ALA A 288 6.06 40.50 -2.63
CA ALA A 288 7.44 40.64 -2.16
C ALA A 288 8.19 39.30 -2.00
N PHE A 289 7.46 38.20 -1.83
CA PHE A 289 7.99 36.85 -1.65
C PHE A 289 7.45 35.91 -2.73
N VAL A 290 7.59 36.28 -4.00
CA VAL A 290 6.94 35.58 -5.12
C VAL A 290 7.44 34.14 -5.22
N ASP A 291 8.76 33.95 -5.18
CA ASP A 291 9.40 32.65 -5.39
C ASP A 291 9.21 31.74 -4.17
N LEU A 292 9.35 32.27 -2.95
CA LEU A 292 9.10 31.55 -1.72
C LEU A 292 7.63 31.17 -1.56
N TYR A 293 6.70 32.10 -1.86
CA TYR A 293 5.26 31.82 -1.81
C TYR A 293 4.86 30.73 -2.80
N LYS A 294 5.46 30.74 -4.01
CA LYS A 294 5.30 29.67 -5.00
C LYS A 294 5.76 28.33 -4.46
N LEU A 295 6.96 28.25 -3.86
CA LEU A 295 7.48 26.99 -3.29
C LEU A 295 6.63 26.48 -2.11
N VAL A 296 6.16 27.37 -1.23
CA VAL A 296 5.23 27.01 -0.14
C VAL A 296 3.92 26.45 -0.71
N CYS A 297 3.33 27.11 -1.71
CA CYS A 297 2.13 26.59 -2.38
C CYS A 297 2.35 25.20 -2.97
N ILE A 298 3.46 25.01 -3.70
CA ILE A 298 3.80 23.73 -4.30
C ILE A 298 3.93 22.67 -3.21
N SER A 299 4.69 22.92 -2.14
CA SER A 299 4.90 21.96 -1.05
C SER A 299 3.60 21.46 -0.42
N MET A 300 2.59 22.33 -0.27
CA MET A 300 1.29 21.95 0.28
C MET A 300 0.37 21.23 -0.72
N THR A 301 0.64 21.38 -2.02
CA THR A 301 -0.12 20.72 -3.09
C THR A 301 0.50 19.41 -3.56
N LEU A 302 1.75 19.12 -3.16
CA LEU A 302 2.42 17.87 -3.49
C LEU A 302 1.62 16.70 -2.89
N PRO A 303 1.07 15.80 -3.73
CA PRO A 303 0.37 14.63 -3.23
C PRO A 303 1.42 13.64 -2.71
N VAL A 304 1.69 13.67 -1.42
CA VAL A 304 2.65 12.72 -0.80
C VAL A 304 2.09 11.30 -0.84
N THR A 305 0.76 11.14 -0.81
CA THR A 305 0.10 9.83 -0.73
C THR A 305 -1.11 9.73 -1.66
N SER A 306 -1.32 8.54 -2.24
CA SER A 306 -2.52 8.22 -3.02
C SER A 306 -3.77 8.01 -2.16
N ALA A 307 -3.64 8.02 -0.83
CA ALA A 307 -4.72 7.71 0.10
C ALA A 307 -5.90 8.72 0.01
N ALA A 308 -5.61 9.99 -0.29
CA ALA A 308 -6.64 10.99 -0.57
C ALA A 308 -7.44 10.63 -1.83
N CYS A 309 -6.76 10.21 -2.90
CA CYS A 309 -7.39 9.75 -4.13
C CYS A 309 -8.18 8.45 -3.93
N GLU A 310 -7.70 7.52 -3.09
CA GLU A 310 -8.42 6.28 -2.75
C GLU A 310 -9.78 6.53 -2.09
N ARG A 311 -9.88 7.54 -1.21
CA ARG A 311 -11.17 7.96 -0.63
C ARG A 311 -12.13 8.46 -1.71
N SER A 312 -11.62 9.22 -2.67
CA SER A 312 -12.41 9.68 -3.83
C SER A 312 -12.86 8.50 -4.70
N PHE A 313 -11.99 7.54 -5.00
CA PHE A 313 -12.35 6.33 -5.76
C PHE A 313 -13.36 5.44 -5.02
N SER A 314 -13.23 5.28 -3.71
CA SER A 314 -14.21 4.56 -2.88
C SER A 314 -15.57 5.26 -2.90
N CYS A 315 -15.58 6.59 -2.83
CA CYS A 315 -16.79 7.39 -2.94
C CYS A 315 -17.42 7.24 -4.33
N LEU A 316 -16.62 7.32 -5.40
CA LEU A 316 -17.06 7.08 -6.77
C LEU A 316 -17.62 5.68 -6.99
N ARG A 317 -17.03 4.64 -6.37
CA ARG A 317 -17.56 3.27 -6.44
C ARG A 317 -18.92 3.12 -5.74
N ARG A 318 -19.21 3.91 -4.71
CA ARG A 318 -20.55 3.99 -4.10
C ARG A 318 -21.55 4.76 -4.96
N LEU A 319 -21.08 5.75 -5.74
CA LEU A 319 -21.92 6.52 -6.67
C LEU A 319 -22.22 5.76 -7.97
N LYS A 320 -21.22 5.05 -8.51
CA LYS A 320 -21.33 4.18 -9.69
C LYS A 320 -21.69 2.76 -9.26
N THR A 321 -22.96 2.56 -8.92
CA THR A 321 -23.53 1.22 -8.70
C THR A 321 -23.95 0.60 -10.03
N TYR A 322 -24.05 -0.73 -10.09
CA TYR A 322 -24.47 -1.48 -11.29
C TYR A 322 -25.77 -0.94 -11.93
N LEU A 323 -26.75 -0.52 -11.10
CA LEU A 323 -28.02 0.06 -11.53
C LEU A 323 -27.93 1.53 -12.01
N ARG A 324 -26.77 2.17 -11.84
CA ARG A 324 -26.49 3.59 -12.12
C ARG A 324 -25.27 3.76 -13.03
N ASN A 325 -25.09 2.83 -13.97
CA ASN A 325 -23.98 2.87 -14.94
C ASN A 325 -24.24 3.76 -16.16
N ARG A 326 -25.47 4.26 -16.36
CA ARG A 326 -25.82 5.26 -17.39
C ARG A 326 -25.89 6.67 -16.80
N SER A 327 -24.76 7.21 -16.38
CA SER A 327 -24.65 8.65 -16.11
C SER A 327 -23.44 9.21 -16.83
N GLY A 328 -23.62 10.33 -17.52
CA GLY A 328 -22.56 11.06 -18.20
C GLY A 328 -21.44 11.44 -17.22
N ASP A 329 -20.23 11.59 -17.78
CA ASP A 329 -19.04 11.85 -16.97
C ASP A 329 -19.15 13.17 -16.19
N ALA A 330 -19.74 14.20 -16.78
CA ALA A 330 -19.99 15.49 -16.13
C ALA A 330 -20.88 15.34 -14.88
N ARG A 331 -21.99 14.60 -15.00
CA ARG A 331 -22.90 14.35 -13.87
C ARG A 331 -22.21 13.53 -12.79
N THR A 332 -21.49 12.48 -13.17
CA THR A 332 -20.72 11.64 -12.23
C THR A 332 -19.70 12.47 -11.47
N SER A 333 -18.96 13.34 -12.16
CA SER A 333 -17.96 14.23 -11.56
C SER A 333 -18.59 15.19 -10.54
N ASN A 334 -19.68 15.86 -10.91
CA ASN A 334 -20.40 16.78 -10.03
C ASN A 334 -20.93 16.10 -8.76
N LEU A 335 -21.48 14.89 -8.90
CA LEU A 335 -21.94 14.09 -7.74
C LEU A 335 -20.77 13.59 -6.90
N GLY A 336 -19.66 13.24 -7.54
CA GLY A 336 -18.40 12.93 -6.87
C GLY A 336 -17.95 14.08 -5.98
N LEU A 337 -17.93 15.31 -6.50
CA LEU A 337 -17.57 16.51 -5.74
C LEU A 337 -18.46 16.72 -4.52
N LEU A 338 -19.79 16.60 -4.70
CA LEU A 338 -20.74 16.74 -3.59
C LEU A 338 -20.56 15.66 -2.51
N ALA A 339 -20.29 14.42 -2.92
CA ALA A 339 -20.14 13.31 -1.99
C ALA A 339 -18.78 13.32 -1.27
N ILE A 340 -17.70 13.70 -1.95
CA ILE A 340 -16.37 13.88 -1.35
C ILE A 340 -16.38 15.06 -0.38
N SER A 341 -16.95 16.19 -0.79
CA SER A 341 -17.04 17.42 0.02
C SER A 341 -18.29 17.45 0.89
N SER A 342 -18.69 16.31 1.46
CA SER A 342 -19.99 16.14 2.15
C SER A 342 -20.27 17.20 3.23
N ARG A 343 -19.25 17.67 3.95
CA ARG A 343 -19.38 18.75 4.94
C ARG A 343 -19.87 20.05 4.30
N ARG A 344 -19.18 20.51 3.24
CA ARG A 344 -19.56 21.72 2.49
C ARG A 344 -20.91 21.54 1.79
N THR A 345 -21.20 20.34 1.31
CA THR A 345 -22.49 20.03 0.67
C THR A 345 -23.66 20.15 1.64
N LYS A 346 -23.49 19.76 2.90
CA LYS A 346 -24.53 19.91 3.94
C LYS A 346 -24.75 21.38 4.34
N GLU A 347 -23.75 22.23 4.14
CA GLU A 347 -23.82 23.67 4.40
C GLU A 347 -24.47 24.45 3.23
N LEU A 348 -24.73 23.80 2.09
CA LEU A 348 -25.43 24.44 0.97
C LEU A 348 -26.91 24.64 1.28
N ASP A 349 -27.40 25.85 1.07
CA ASP A 349 -28.83 26.15 1.10
C ASP A 349 -29.50 25.62 -0.17
N VAL A 350 -30.35 24.60 0.00
CA VAL A 350 -31.08 23.96 -1.09
C VAL A 350 -32.04 24.94 -1.76
N ASN A 351 -32.66 25.85 -1.00
CA ASN A 351 -33.62 26.81 -1.56
C ASN A 351 -32.92 27.81 -2.47
N ALA A 352 -31.79 28.37 -2.02
CA ALA A 352 -30.97 29.25 -2.85
C ALA A 352 -30.48 28.56 -4.15
N VAL A 353 -30.19 27.26 -4.11
CA VAL A 353 -29.82 26.48 -5.31
C VAL A 353 -31.01 26.32 -6.26
N ILE A 354 -32.20 26.04 -5.72
CA ILE A 354 -33.44 25.93 -6.51
C ILE A 354 -33.76 27.28 -7.18
N ASP A 355 -33.71 28.37 -6.43
CA ASP A 355 -34.00 29.72 -6.93
C ASP A 355 -33.02 30.12 -8.04
N ARG A 356 -31.72 29.84 -7.84
CA ARG A 356 -30.69 30.09 -8.86
C ARG A 356 -30.87 29.22 -10.10
N PHE A 357 -31.31 27.98 -9.95
CA PHE A 357 -31.64 27.11 -11.08
C PHE A 357 -32.85 27.65 -11.84
N ALA A 358 -33.92 28.04 -11.13
CA ALA A 358 -35.13 28.61 -11.71
C ALA A 358 -34.86 29.92 -12.47
N ALA A 359 -33.97 30.77 -11.95
CA ALA A 359 -33.57 32.01 -12.60
C ALA A 359 -32.72 31.79 -13.88
N ASN A 360 -31.87 30.77 -13.90
CA ASN A 360 -30.92 30.54 -15.01
C ASN A 360 -31.43 29.57 -16.08
N HIS A 361 -32.51 28.82 -15.86
CA HIS A 361 -33.04 27.85 -16.81
C HIS A 361 -34.52 28.11 -17.13
N ASN A 362 -34.79 28.60 -18.34
CA ASN A 362 -36.16 28.74 -18.87
C ASN A 362 -36.88 27.38 -19.03
N ASN A 363 -36.13 26.27 -19.08
CA ASN A 363 -36.68 24.92 -19.18
C ASN A 363 -36.67 24.25 -17.80
N ARG A 364 -37.86 24.00 -17.23
CA ARG A 364 -38.07 23.31 -15.95
C ARG A 364 -37.72 21.80 -15.96
N ARG A 365 -36.98 21.34 -16.98
CA ARG A 365 -36.59 19.94 -17.16
C ARG A 365 -35.11 19.77 -16.91
N ILE A 366 -34.78 18.91 -15.96
CA ILE A 366 -33.39 18.48 -15.71
C ILE A 366 -33.11 17.30 -16.64
N VAL A 367 -32.27 17.52 -17.64
CA VAL A 367 -31.78 16.43 -18.50
C VAL A 367 -30.70 15.67 -17.72
N LEU A 368 -31.05 14.47 -17.25
CA LEU A 368 -30.14 13.57 -16.53
C LEU A 368 -29.37 12.70 -17.52
N LEU A 369 -28.53 13.30 -18.38
CA LEU A 369 -27.60 12.53 -19.21
C LEU A 369 -26.38 12.09 -18.39
#